data_AF-A0A7C1DZ63-F1
#
_entry.id   AF-A0A7C1DZ63-F1
#
_cell.length_a   1.000
_cell.length_b   1.000
_cell.length_c   1.000
_cell.angle_alpha   90.00
_cell.angle_beta   90.00
_cell.angle_gamma   90.00
#
_symmetry.space_group_name_H-M   'P 1'
#
loop_
_entity.id
_entity.type
_entity.pdbx_description
1 polymer ?
#
loop_
_entity_poly.entity_id
_entity_poly.type
_entity_poly.pdbx_seq_one_letter_code
_entity_poly.pdbx_strand_id
1 'polypeptide(L)' 'IVITDSEGRSVRRLPDMFLKSGEHSIGWNARSNRSNEVEAGVYTARVSLKAGEDFSDFEVDVIVRSNENSTE' A
#
# COMPACT_ATOMS: atom_id res chain seq x y z
N ILE A 1 2.29 -1.38 7.26
CA ILE A 1 2.39 -1.08 5.80
C ILE A 1 2.13 0.40 5.58
N VAL A 2 3.08 1.08 4.93
CA VAL A 2 2.96 2.49 4.55
C VAL A 2 3.06 2.60 3.04
N ILE A 3 2.15 3.33 2.42
CA ILE A 3 2.13 3.58 0.98
C ILE A 3 2.58 5.02 0.76
N THR A 4 3.59 5.20 -0.10
CA THR A 4 4.15 6.50 -0.45
C THR A 4 3.99 6.81 -1.93
N ASP A 5 3.94 8.09 -2.27
CA ASP A 5 4.06 8.56 -3.66
C ASP A 5 5.52 8.51 -4.16
N SER A 6 5.75 8.95 -5.40
CA SER A 6 7.07 9.01 -6.03
C SER A 6 8.05 9.98 -5.37
N GLU A 7 7.56 10.93 -4.56
CA GLU A 7 8.37 11.83 -3.75
C GLU A 7 8.67 11.24 -2.36
N GLY A 8 8.18 10.03 -2.06
CA GLY A 8 8.33 9.36 -0.76
C GLY A 8 7.39 9.89 0.33
N ARG A 9 6.40 10.73 -0.02
CA ARG A 9 5.43 11.26 0.94
C ARG A 9 4.38 10.21 1.26
N SER A 10 4.01 10.09 2.54
CA SER A 10 3.01 9.11 2.99
C SER A 10 1.61 9.48 2.49
N VAL A 11 1.01 8.56 1.74
CA VAL A 11 -0.33 8.67 1.16
C VAL A 11 -1.35 7.93 2.02
N ARG A 12 -0.99 6.72 2.45
CA ARG A 12 -1.84 5.84 3.27
C ARG A 12 -0.99 5.03 4.24
N ARG A 13 -1.47 4.87 5.47
CA ARG A 13 -0.98 3.85 6.41
C ARG A 13 -2.10 2.82 6.62
N LEU A 14 -1.82 1.55 6.35
CA LEU A 14 -2.76 0.48 6.70
C LEU A 14 -2.65 0.18 8.20
N PRO A 15 -3.74 -0.26 8.85
CA PRO A 15 -3.71 -0.67 10.26
C PRO A 15 -2.67 -1.76 10.52
N ASP A 16 -2.18 -1.83 11.75
CA ASP A 16 -1.32 -2.93 12.17
C ASP A 16 -2.16 -4.20 12.33
N MET A 17 -1.58 -5.34 11.95
CA MET A 17 -2.26 -6.63 11.91
C MET A 17 -1.37 -7.70 12.52
N PHE A 18 -1.98 -8.64 13.24
CA PHE A 18 -1.32 -9.85 13.72
C PHE A 18 -1.76 -11.02 12.85
N LEU A 19 -0.82 -11.58 12.09
CA LEU A 19 -1.07 -12.66 11.16
C LEU A 19 -0.25 -13.89 11.58
N LYS A 20 -0.82 -15.08 11.41
CA LYS A 20 -0.07 -16.33 11.58
C LYS A 20 0.97 -16.47 10.46
N SER A 21 1.99 -17.29 10.67
CA SER A 21 2.93 -17.66 9.62
C SER A 21 2.21 -18.25 8.41
N GLY A 22 2.56 -17.80 7.21
CA GLY A 22 1.96 -18.25 5.96
C GLY A 22 1.90 -17.11 4.94
N GLU A 23 1.29 -17.40 3.81
CA GLU A 23 1.04 -16.42 2.75
C GLU A 23 -0.24 -15.63 3.06
N HIS A 24 -0.19 -14.32 2.85
CA HIS A 24 -1.32 -13.41 3.04
C HIS A 24 -1.41 -12.44 1.87
N SER A 25 -2.63 -12.10 1.48
CA SER A 25 -2.91 -11.05 0.50
C SER A 25 -3.50 -9.84 1.21
N ILE A 26 -2.90 -8.67 0.98
CA ILE A 26 -3.35 -7.41 1.57
C ILE A 26 -3.65 -6.45 0.43
N GLY A 27 -4.89 -5.94 0.40
CA GLY A 27 -5.34 -4.99 -0.61
C GLY A 27 -5.32 -3.54 -0.10
N TRP A 28 -5.02 -2.62 -1.01
CA TRP A 28 -5.27 -1.19 -0.84
C TRP A 28 -6.22 -0.72 -1.92
N ASN A 29 -7.22 0.08 -1.54
CA ASN A 29 -8.30 0.53 -2.41
C ASN A 29 -7.97 1.84 -3.16
N ALA A 30 -6.70 2.19 -3.33
CA ALA A 30 -6.26 3.44 -3.97
C ALA A 30 -6.85 4.72 -3.34
N ARG A 31 -7.09 4.72 -2.02
CA ARG A 31 -7.52 5.91 -1.27
C ARG A 31 -6.48 6.33 -0.24
N SER A 32 -6.29 7.64 -0.10
CA SER A 32 -5.44 8.26 0.92
C SER A 32 -5.97 8.04 2.35
N ASN A 33 -5.21 8.45 3.37
CA ASN A 33 -5.67 8.48 4.76
C ASN A 33 -6.94 9.34 4.98
N ARG A 34 -7.20 10.32 4.10
CA ARG A 34 -8.39 11.18 4.14
C ARG A 34 -9.57 10.63 3.32
N SER A 35 -9.48 9.39 2.86
CA SER A 35 -10.48 8.70 2.03
C SER A 35 -10.69 9.26 0.62
N ASN A 36 -9.90 10.27 0.22
CA ASN A 36 -9.85 10.73 -1.17
C ASN A 36 -9.17 9.68 -2.05
N GLU A 37 -9.67 9.50 -3.27
CA GLU A 37 -8.98 8.74 -4.32
C GLU A 37 -7.64 9.39 -4.62
N VAL A 38 -6.65 8.55 -4.93
CA VAL A 38 -5.33 9.01 -5.34
C VAL A 38 -5.23 9.03 -6.86
N GLU A 39 -4.34 9.85 -7.39
CA GLU A 39 -4.10 9.93 -8.82
C GLU A 39 -3.51 8.62 -9.35
N ALA A 40 -3.76 8.34 -10.63
CA ALA A 40 -3.11 7.23 -11.32
C ALA A 40 -1.59 7.44 -11.34
N GLY A 41 -0.84 6.37 -11.12
CA GLY A 41 0.62 6.45 -10.99
C GLY A 41 1.21 5.25 -10.29
N VAL A 42 2.53 5.32 -10.07
CA VAL A 42 3.28 4.31 -9.31
C VAL A 42 3.45 4.81 -7.88
N TYR A 43 3.11 3.95 -6.94
CA TYR A 43 3.27 4.15 -5.49
C TYR A 43 4.17 3.06 -4.94
N THR A 44 4.80 3.30 -3.81
CA THR A 44 5.62 2.28 -3.14
C THR A 44 4.95 1.86 -1.84
N ALA A 45 4.71 0.55 -1.69
CA ALA A 45 4.25 -0.04 -0.45
C ALA A 45 5.45 -0.56 0.35
N ARG A 46 5.72 0.09 1.50
CA ARG A 46 6.70 -0.34 2.50
C ARG A 46 6.04 -1.26 3.50
N VAL A 47 6.52 -2.50 3.61
CA VAL A 47 6.00 -3.52 4.52
C VAL A 47 7.04 -3.83 5.57
N SER A 48 6.73 -3.51 6.82
CA SER A 48 7.52 -3.87 7.99
C SER A 48 6.86 -5.04 8.72
N LEU A 49 7.63 -6.09 8.96
CA LEU A 49 7.23 -7.30 9.67
C LEU A 49 8.01 -7.38 10.99
N LYS A 50 7.35 -7.85 12.03
CA LYS A 50 7.97 -8.18 13.32
C LYS A 50 7.50 -9.56 13.77
N ALA A 51 8.44 -10.44 14.06
CA ALA A 51 8.20 -11.77 14.62
C ALA A 51 9.11 -12.00 15.83
N GLY A 52 8.59 -11.78 17.03
CA GLY A 52 9.43 -11.80 18.24
C GLY A 52 10.44 -10.66 18.24
N GLU A 53 11.73 -11.00 18.23
CA GLU A 53 12.85 -10.05 18.13
C GLU A 53 13.27 -9.77 16.68
N ASP A 54 12.78 -10.56 15.71
CA ASP A 54 13.13 -10.41 14.30
C ASP A 54 12.32 -9.30 13.64
N PHE A 55 12.99 -8.53 12.78
CA PHE A 55 12.42 -7.46 11.98
C PHE A 55 12.85 -7.61 10.52
N SER A 56 11.89 -7.40 9.61
CA SER A 56 12.16 -7.40 8.18
C SER A 56 11.37 -6.28 7.50
N ASP A 57 12.00 -5.60 6.56
CA ASP A 57 11.40 -4.57 5.73
C ASP A 57 11.54 -4.92 4.25
N PHE A 58 10.50 -4.66 3.46
CA PHE A 58 10.57 -4.75 2.00
C PHE A 58 9.67 -3.72 1.33
N GLU A 59 9.99 -3.41 0.08
CA GLU A 59 9.27 -2.45 -0.75
C GLU A 59 8.73 -3.13 -2.00
N VAL A 60 7.52 -2.75 -2.41
CA VAL A 60 6.88 -3.22 -3.64
C VAL A 60 6.22 -2.03 -4.33
N ASP A 61 6.41 -1.93 -5.65
CA ASP A 61 5.70 -0.95 -6.46
C ASP A 61 4.25 -1.38 -6.70
N VAL A 62 3.34 -0.43 -6.53
CA VAL A 62 1.91 -0.57 -6.71
C VAL A 62 1.47 0.40 -7.80
N ILE A 63 0.95 -0.16 -8.89
CA ILE A 63 0.48 0.62 -10.03
C ILE A 63 -1.02 0.89 -9.86
N VAL A 64 -1.36 2.16 -9.67
CA VAL A 64 -2.75 2.63 -9.71
C VAL A 64 -3.04 3.08 -11.14
N ARG A 65 -4.03 2.46 -11.78
CA ARG A 65 -4.47 2.81 -13.13
C ARG A 65 -5.69 3.73 -13.06
N SER A 66 -5.81 4.63 -14.02
CA SER A 66 -7.04 5.41 -14.20
C SER A 66 -8.18 4.45 -14.56
N ASN A 67 -9.35 4.65 -13.95
CA ASN A 67 -10.58 4.06 -14.46
C ASN A 67 -11.04 4.89 -15.65
N GLU A 68 -10.52 4.57 -16.84
CA GLU A 68 -11.17 4.97 -18.08
C GLU A 68 -12.43 4.12 -18.22
N ASN A 69 -13.55 4.60 -17.68
CA ASN A 69 -14.84 4.17 -18.20
C ASN A 69 -14.93 4.74 -19.62
N SER A 70 -14.65 3.89 -20.61
CA SER A 70 -15.02 4.13 -22.00
C SER A 70 -16.50 4.49 -22.05
N THR A 71 -16.77 5.77 -22.30
CA THR A 71 -18.08 6.20 -22.80
C THR A 71 -18.15 5.73 -24.25
N GLU A 72 -18.77 4.58 -24.49
CA GLU A 72 -19.44 4.29 -25.77
C GLU A 72 -20.81 4.94 -25.80
#